data_AF-A0A0F9BI60-F1
#
_entry.id   AF-A0A0F9BI60-F1
#
_cell.length_a   1.000
_cell.length_b   1.000
_cell.length_c   1.000
_cell.angle_alpha   90.00
_cell.angle_beta   90.00
_cell.angle_gamma   90.00
#
_symmetry.space_group_name_H-M   'P 1'
#
loop_
_entity.id
_entity.type
_entity.pdbx_description
1 polymer ?
#
loop_
_entity_poly.entity_id
_entity_poly.type
_entity_poly.pdbx_seq_one_letter_code
_entity_poly.pdbx_strand_id
1 'polypeptide(L)'
;YPELFEAKKRVDDQQRAKGDDFQEIDDQINEGRKEKEERLLPLAMEIDWGRPGGGELFSDQNKLISAEYRNDWTILAEAKGITFGEDREFENKDAELEAKLIELDPLQFRLPDGNIDWDTFNAESDKIKAGMSPRNRKAVEEKRFNVDNPQLEETLRRKAQASDDLRPWFDAPKYKGLNKEEGDQVDSMLDLVGEAVGLLELRGVKVSRKQILIAALQAGLGDKRIMSTALVLTNRTLAPMVKSDFKTRWAMTHPDMVVFYDFIFFDLSEEEQMEWLERYQTRFGPTQRSSFITDADLQSTEESSFEFEFE
;
A
#
# COMPACT_ATOMS: atom_id res chain seq x y z
N TYR A 1 -40.04 24.66 -28.47
CA TYR A 1 -40.10 23.22 -28.17
C TYR A 1 -41.01 22.97 -26.97
N PRO A 2 -42.33 22.89 -27.18
CA PRO A 2 -43.31 22.64 -26.11
C PRO A 2 -43.09 21.28 -25.41
N GLU A 3 -42.66 20.28 -26.19
CA GLU A 3 -42.40 18.91 -25.71
C GLU A 3 -41.22 18.83 -24.72
N LEU A 4 -40.18 19.66 -24.89
CA LEU A 4 -39.06 19.76 -23.95
C LEU A 4 -39.47 20.42 -22.63
N PHE A 5 -40.42 21.35 -22.67
CA PHE A 5 -40.98 21.98 -21.47
C PHE A 5 -41.88 21.02 -20.70
N GLU A 6 -42.69 20.21 -21.39
CA GLU A 6 -43.51 19.18 -20.76
C GLU A 6 -42.69 17.99 -20.24
N ALA A 7 -41.60 17.62 -20.91
CA ALA A 7 -40.67 16.62 -20.44
C ALA A 7 -39.93 17.11 -19.18
N LYS A 8 -39.42 18.35 -19.19
CA LYS A 8 -38.81 18.97 -18.02
C LYS A 8 -39.78 19.10 -16.86
N LYS A 9 -41.01 19.56 -17.12
CA LYS A 9 -42.06 19.64 -16.10
C LYS A 9 -42.43 18.27 -15.53
N ARG A 10 -42.49 17.21 -16.34
CA ARG A 10 -42.69 15.83 -15.86
C ARG A 10 -41.53 15.31 -15.01
N VAL A 11 -40.28 15.64 -15.37
CA VAL A 11 -39.10 15.31 -14.56
C VAL A 11 -39.12 16.08 -13.24
N ASP A 12 -39.39 17.38 -13.28
CA ASP A 12 -39.49 18.23 -12.09
C ASP A 12 -40.66 17.80 -11.18
N ASP A 13 -41.80 17.40 -11.75
CA ASP A 13 -42.97 16.92 -11.01
C ASP A 13 -42.76 15.47 -10.50
N GLN A 14 -42.01 14.62 -11.21
CA GLN A 14 -41.58 13.30 -10.69
C GLN A 14 -40.53 13.44 -9.58
N GLN A 15 -39.62 14.42 -9.67
CA GLN A 15 -38.66 14.75 -8.63
C GLN A 15 -39.34 15.32 -7.39
N ARG A 16 -40.38 16.15 -7.56
CA ARG A 16 -41.24 16.63 -6.47
C ARG A 16 -42.12 15.54 -5.87
N ALA A 17 -42.61 14.59 -6.67
CA ALA A 17 -43.41 13.45 -6.18
C ALA A 17 -42.55 12.38 -5.49
N LYS A 18 -41.25 12.30 -5.81
CA LYS A 18 -40.21 11.57 -5.07
C LYS A 18 -39.54 12.43 -3.98
N GLY A 19 -40.14 13.58 -3.69
CA GLY A 19 -39.56 14.63 -2.86
C GLY A 19 -39.34 14.20 -1.42
N ASP A 20 -38.27 14.73 -0.84
CA ASP A 20 -37.66 14.40 0.46
C ASP A 20 -36.76 13.17 0.43
N ASP A 21 -37.21 11.98 0.01
CA ASP A 21 -36.41 10.76 0.24
C ASP A 21 -35.03 10.74 -0.45
N PHE A 22 -34.91 11.23 -1.69
CA PHE A 22 -33.59 11.31 -2.36
C PHE A 22 -32.68 12.37 -1.75
N GLN A 23 -33.25 13.51 -1.37
CA GLN A 23 -32.50 14.59 -0.72
C GLN A 23 -32.08 14.16 0.69
N GLU A 24 -32.94 13.46 1.42
CA GLU A 24 -32.67 12.89 2.74
C GLU A 24 -31.59 11.81 2.66
N ILE A 25 -31.60 10.96 1.62
CA ILE A 25 -30.51 10.01 1.38
C ILE A 25 -29.21 10.75 1.07
N ASP A 26 -29.21 11.75 0.18
CA ASP A 26 -28.01 12.52 -0.14
C ASP A 26 -27.48 13.29 1.09
N ASP A 27 -28.36 13.83 1.93
CA ASP A 27 -28.00 14.49 3.18
C ASP A 27 -27.38 13.49 4.17
N GLN A 28 -27.94 12.28 4.29
CA GLN A 28 -27.37 11.20 5.12
C GLN A 28 -26.02 10.70 4.60
N ILE A 29 -25.82 10.59 3.27
CA ILE A 29 -24.50 10.29 2.70
C ILE A 29 -23.51 11.41 3.02
N ASN A 30 -23.92 12.67 2.86
CA ASN A 30 -23.06 13.81 3.09
C ASN A 30 -22.67 13.91 4.58
N GLU A 31 -23.59 13.56 5.48
CA GLU A 31 -23.32 13.43 6.92
C GLU A 31 -22.34 12.28 7.20
N GLY A 32 -22.59 11.09 6.65
CA GLY A 32 -21.67 9.95 6.76
C GLY A 32 -20.29 10.22 6.17
N ARG A 33 -20.20 10.99 5.07
CA ARG A 33 -18.92 11.45 4.50
C ARG A 33 -18.17 12.35 5.46
N LYS A 34 -18.85 13.33 6.08
CA LYS A 34 -18.23 14.18 7.09
C LYS A 34 -17.76 13.37 8.29
N GLU A 35 -18.56 12.44 8.78
CA GLU A 35 -18.18 11.54 9.88
C GLU A 35 -16.95 10.68 9.51
N LYS A 36 -16.89 10.16 8.29
CA LYS A 36 -15.71 9.47 7.76
C LYS A 36 -14.48 10.38 7.77
N GLU A 37 -14.61 11.60 7.25
CA GLU A 37 -13.51 12.55 7.20
C GLU A 37 -13.03 12.94 8.61
N GLU A 38 -13.96 13.18 9.54
CA GLU A 38 -13.66 13.48 10.94
C GLU A 38 -12.93 12.34 11.64
N ARG A 39 -13.30 11.07 11.36
CA ARG A 39 -12.60 9.89 11.89
C ARG A 39 -11.19 9.72 11.31
N LEU A 40 -10.99 10.07 10.03
CA LEU A 40 -9.71 9.91 9.34
C LEU A 40 -8.74 11.07 9.58
N LEU A 41 -9.23 12.26 9.92
CA LEU A 41 -8.40 13.46 10.04
C LEU A 41 -7.29 13.34 11.10
N PRO A 42 -7.52 12.81 12.33
CA PRO A 42 -6.45 12.63 13.30
C PRO A 42 -5.33 11.72 12.77
N LEU A 43 -5.68 10.63 12.08
CA LEU A 43 -4.72 9.69 11.49
C LEU A 43 -3.94 10.34 10.34
N ALA A 44 -4.61 11.16 9.52
CA ALA A 44 -3.96 11.93 8.46
C ALA A 44 -2.93 12.92 9.01
N MET A 45 -3.17 13.50 10.19
CA MET A 45 -2.22 14.38 10.87
C MET A 45 -1.02 13.62 11.45
N GLU A 46 -1.19 12.36 11.88
CA GLU A 46 -0.10 11.53 12.39
C GLU A 46 0.90 11.11 11.29
N ILE A 47 0.44 10.99 10.04
CA ILE A 47 1.30 10.69 8.89
C ILE A 47 2.37 11.76 8.66
N ASP A 48 2.06 13.02 8.97
CA ASP A 48 3.01 14.12 8.83
C ASP A 48 4.20 14.03 9.79
N TRP A 49 4.12 13.14 10.79
CA TRP A 49 5.25 12.86 11.69
C TRP A 49 6.33 11.98 11.05
N GLY A 50 6.07 11.46 9.84
CA GLY A 50 7.06 10.72 9.06
C GLY A 50 7.55 9.45 9.75
N ARG A 51 6.70 8.81 10.56
CA ARG A 51 7.07 7.54 11.21
C ARG A 51 7.00 6.39 10.19
N PRO A 52 8.01 5.51 10.13
CA PRO A 52 7.89 4.27 9.35
C PRO A 52 6.64 3.50 9.77
N GLY A 53 5.82 3.08 8.80
CA GLY A 53 4.54 2.41 9.05
C GLY A 53 3.42 3.31 9.64
N GLY A 54 3.65 4.60 9.88
CA GLY A 54 2.62 5.51 10.42
C GLY A 54 1.41 5.67 9.49
N GLY A 55 1.62 5.49 8.18
CA GLY A 55 0.56 5.51 7.17
C GLY A 55 -0.16 4.18 6.98
N GLU A 56 0.32 3.10 7.58
CA GLU A 56 -0.33 1.78 7.53
C GLU A 56 -1.66 1.81 8.29
N LEU A 57 -1.66 2.35 9.52
CA LEU A 57 -2.86 2.50 10.33
C LEU A 57 -3.92 3.34 9.61
N PHE A 58 -3.52 4.47 9.00
CA PHE A 58 -4.42 5.26 8.17
C PHE A 58 -4.94 4.47 6.97
N SER A 59 -4.08 3.69 6.30
CA SER A 59 -4.47 2.91 5.13
C SER A 59 -5.51 1.85 5.49
N ASP A 60 -5.33 1.17 6.62
CA ASP A 60 -6.25 0.15 7.12
C ASP A 60 -7.56 0.73 7.63
N GLN A 61 -7.51 1.83 8.38
CA GLN A 61 -8.71 2.52 8.84
C GLN A 61 -9.48 3.13 7.67
N ASN A 62 -8.80 3.72 6.69
CA ASN A 62 -9.45 4.22 5.49
C ASN A 62 -10.13 3.09 4.70
N LYS A 63 -9.51 1.91 4.59
CA LYS A 63 -10.15 0.72 3.99
C LYS A 63 -11.40 0.31 4.78
N LEU A 64 -11.27 0.13 6.09
CA LEU A 64 -12.37 -0.33 6.95
C LEU A 64 -13.54 0.64 6.96
N ILE A 65 -13.26 1.93 7.18
CA ILE A 65 -14.28 2.97 7.22
C ILE A 65 -14.90 3.15 5.83
N SER A 66 -14.11 3.15 4.75
CA SER A 66 -14.67 3.19 3.39
C SER A 66 -15.59 1.99 3.11
N ALA A 67 -15.24 0.80 3.62
CA ALA A 67 -16.05 -0.38 3.47
C ALA A 67 -17.41 -0.28 4.18
N GLU A 68 -17.45 0.32 5.37
CA GLU A 68 -18.70 0.62 6.12
C GLU A 68 -19.63 1.48 5.25
N TYR A 69 -19.13 2.60 4.74
CA TYR A 69 -19.94 3.58 4.01
C TYR A 69 -20.34 3.17 2.58
N ARG A 70 -19.67 2.16 1.97
CA ARG A 70 -20.03 1.66 0.63
C ARG A 70 -21.44 1.07 0.56
N ASN A 71 -21.92 0.50 1.66
CA ASN A 71 -23.21 -0.17 1.67
C ASN A 71 -24.37 0.80 1.97
N ASP A 72 -24.08 1.99 2.49
CA ASP A 72 -25.11 2.87 3.02
C ASP A 72 -26.04 3.39 1.95
N TRP A 73 -25.56 3.78 0.77
CA TRP A 73 -26.46 4.36 -0.23
C TRP A 73 -27.47 3.36 -0.79
N THR A 74 -27.00 2.17 -1.18
CA THR A 74 -27.87 1.13 -1.73
C THR A 74 -28.83 0.62 -0.66
N ILE A 75 -28.37 0.45 0.59
CA ILE A 75 -29.23 0.06 1.72
C ILE A 75 -30.26 1.15 2.05
N LEU A 76 -29.86 2.43 2.11
CA LEU A 76 -30.75 3.55 2.42
C LEU A 76 -31.80 3.73 1.33
N ALA A 77 -31.43 3.58 0.06
CA ALA A 77 -32.36 3.63 -1.05
C ALA A 77 -33.32 2.45 -1.09
N GLU A 78 -32.84 1.22 -0.83
CA GLU A 78 -33.69 0.03 -0.70
C GLU A 78 -34.66 0.16 0.49
N ALA A 79 -34.20 0.69 1.62
CA ALA A 79 -35.01 0.95 2.81
C ALA A 79 -36.12 1.99 2.55
N LYS A 80 -35.88 2.94 1.65
CA LYS A 80 -36.86 3.92 1.16
C LYS A 80 -37.71 3.39 -0.01
N GLY A 81 -37.56 2.12 -0.39
CA GLY A 81 -38.33 1.48 -1.46
C GLY A 81 -37.96 1.95 -2.88
N ILE A 82 -36.78 2.56 -3.04
CA ILE A 82 -36.27 3.02 -4.33
C ILE A 82 -35.54 1.84 -4.99
N THR A 83 -36.16 1.24 -6.01
CA THR A 83 -35.48 0.31 -6.91
C THR A 83 -34.79 1.07 -8.04
N PHE A 84 -33.49 0.87 -8.18
CA PHE A 84 -32.69 1.47 -9.25
C PHE A 84 -32.93 0.74 -10.57
N GLY A 85 -33.31 1.49 -11.61
CA GLY A 85 -33.22 1.01 -12.99
C GLY A 85 -31.78 1.08 -13.47
N GLU A 86 -31.38 0.16 -14.34
CA GLU A 86 -30.01 0.02 -14.88
C GLU A 86 -29.49 1.29 -15.62
N ASP A 87 -30.36 2.26 -15.93
CA ASP A 87 -30.10 3.34 -16.89
C ASP A 87 -29.81 4.73 -16.30
N ARG A 88 -29.67 4.88 -14.97
CA ARG A 88 -29.18 6.15 -14.41
C ARG A 88 -27.68 6.01 -14.15
N GLU A 89 -26.87 6.83 -14.83
CA GLU A 89 -25.51 7.12 -14.42
C GLU A 89 -25.56 7.70 -13.00
N PHE A 90 -25.43 6.84 -11.99
CA PHE A 90 -25.52 7.24 -10.59
C PHE A 90 -24.18 7.82 -10.13
N GLU A 91 -24.22 9.03 -9.60
CA GLU A 91 -23.11 9.72 -8.92
C GLU A 91 -22.48 8.83 -7.81
N ASN A 92 -23.30 7.97 -7.18
CA ASN A 92 -22.84 7.04 -6.14
C ASN A 92 -22.16 5.78 -6.68
N LYS A 93 -22.43 5.34 -7.91
CA LYS A 93 -21.70 4.22 -8.52
C LYS A 93 -20.23 4.58 -8.70
N ASP A 94 -19.96 5.82 -9.08
CA ASP A 94 -18.59 6.33 -9.22
C ASP A 94 -17.88 6.41 -7.86
N ALA A 95 -18.57 6.85 -6.81
CA ALA A 95 -18.04 6.86 -5.44
C ALA A 95 -17.75 5.43 -4.90
N GLU A 96 -18.63 4.47 -5.18
CA GLU A 96 -18.41 3.06 -4.82
C GLU A 96 -17.19 2.46 -5.54
N LEU A 97 -17.02 2.78 -6.82
CA LEU A 97 -15.88 2.32 -7.61
C LEU A 97 -14.58 3.01 -7.17
N GLU A 98 -14.62 4.29 -6.81
CA GLU A 98 -13.47 5.02 -6.24
C GLU A 98 -13.04 4.38 -4.92
N ALA A 99 -13.99 4.08 -4.02
CA ALA A 99 -13.70 3.39 -2.77
C ALA A 99 -13.09 1.99 -3.01
N LYS A 100 -13.64 1.20 -3.94
CA LYS A 100 -13.07 -0.10 -4.34
C LYS A 100 -11.64 0.03 -4.86
N LEU A 101 -11.34 1.11 -5.58
CA LEU A 101 -10.00 1.36 -6.07
C LEU A 101 -9.03 1.77 -4.95
N ILE A 102 -9.46 2.59 -3.99
CA ILE A 102 -8.68 3.00 -2.81
C ILE A 102 -8.33 1.80 -1.90
N GLU A 103 -9.23 0.81 -1.85
CA GLU A 103 -9.03 -0.42 -1.09
C GLU A 103 -8.09 -1.42 -1.74
N LEU A 104 -7.94 -1.35 -3.06
CA LEU A 104 -7.06 -2.22 -3.82
C LEU A 104 -5.61 -2.00 -3.34
N ASP A 105 -5.03 -3.05 -2.76
CA ASP A 105 -3.69 -3.00 -2.19
C ASP A 105 -2.78 -3.96 -2.98
N PRO A 106 -1.66 -3.48 -3.57
CA PRO A 106 -0.69 -4.33 -4.24
C PRO A 106 -0.23 -5.52 -3.40
N LEU A 107 -0.14 -5.37 -2.07
CA LEU A 107 0.33 -6.43 -1.17
C LEU A 107 -0.63 -7.62 -1.08
N GLN A 108 -1.87 -7.49 -1.55
CA GLN A 108 -2.84 -8.60 -1.65
C GLN A 108 -2.56 -9.52 -2.85
N PHE A 109 -1.77 -9.06 -3.83
CA PHE A 109 -1.47 -9.76 -5.07
C PHE A 109 -0.07 -10.38 -5.05
N ARG A 110 0.34 -10.98 -3.93
CA ARG A 110 1.68 -11.60 -3.81
C ARG A 110 1.75 -12.96 -4.50
N LEU A 111 2.78 -13.13 -5.32
CA LEU A 111 3.19 -14.40 -5.91
C LEU A 111 3.88 -15.29 -4.86
N PRO A 112 3.99 -16.62 -5.10
CA PRO A 112 4.66 -17.54 -4.19
C PRO A 112 6.13 -17.21 -3.89
N ASP A 113 6.80 -16.46 -4.78
CA ASP A 113 8.18 -16.01 -4.64
C ASP A 113 8.33 -14.72 -3.80
N GLY A 114 7.21 -14.15 -3.34
CA GLY A 114 7.16 -12.92 -2.55
C GLY A 114 7.11 -11.63 -3.39
N ASN A 115 7.19 -11.71 -4.73
CA ASN A 115 6.97 -10.56 -5.60
C ASN A 115 5.48 -10.21 -5.71
N ILE A 116 5.18 -8.99 -6.16
CA ILE A 116 3.80 -8.57 -6.45
C ILE A 116 3.47 -8.92 -7.92
N ASP A 117 2.32 -9.54 -8.13
CA ASP A 117 1.70 -9.72 -9.44
C ASP A 117 1.08 -8.40 -9.92
N TRP A 118 1.93 -7.55 -10.51
CA TRP A 118 1.53 -6.27 -11.05
C TRP A 118 0.53 -6.40 -12.19
N ASP A 119 0.57 -7.49 -12.96
CA ASP A 119 -0.34 -7.68 -14.09
C ASP A 119 -1.77 -7.94 -13.58
N THR A 120 -1.92 -8.80 -12.57
CA THR A 120 -3.22 -9.06 -11.94
C THR A 120 -3.73 -7.82 -11.18
N PHE A 121 -2.87 -7.13 -10.43
CA PHE A 121 -3.23 -5.89 -9.76
C PHE A 121 -3.73 -4.82 -10.74
N ASN A 122 -2.98 -4.58 -11.83
CA ASN A 122 -3.36 -3.59 -12.84
C ASN A 122 -4.64 -4.00 -13.57
N ALA A 123 -4.84 -5.29 -13.86
CA ALA A 123 -6.05 -5.78 -14.49
C ALA A 123 -7.30 -5.55 -13.63
N GLU A 124 -7.24 -5.79 -12.31
CA GLU A 124 -8.36 -5.49 -11.40
C GLU A 124 -8.57 -3.97 -11.25
N SER A 125 -7.50 -3.18 -11.18
CA SER A 125 -7.57 -1.71 -11.20
C SER A 125 -8.27 -1.20 -12.46
N ASP A 126 -7.89 -1.70 -13.64
CA ASP A 126 -8.45 -1.30 -14.93
C ASP A 126 -9.91 -1.72 -15.09
N LYS A 127 -10.28 -2.90 -14.56
CA LYS A 127 -11.66 -3.37 -14.53
C LYS A 127 -12.56 -2.46 -13.67
N ILE A 128 -12.07 -1.99 -12.53
CA ILE A 128 -12.78 -1.02 -11.69
C ILE A 128 -12.92 0.32 -12.43
N LYS A 129 -11.83 0.84 -13.00
CA LYS A 129 -11.82 2.09 -13.78
C LYS A 129 -12.70 2.04 -15.03
N ALA A 130 -12.81 0.88 -15.68
CA ALA A 130 -13.67 0.68 -16.83
C ALA A 130 -15.15 0.88 -16.49
N GLY A 131 -15.55 0.57 -15.24
CA GLY A 131 -16.89 0.79 -14.73
C GLY A 131 -17.23 2.23 -14.36
N MET A 132 -16.22 3.11 -14.26
CA MET A 132 -16.38 4.53 -13.89
C MET A 132 -16.79 5.41 -15.06
N SER A 133 -17.46 6.53 -14.76
CA SER A 133 -17.71 7.59 -15.74
C SER A 133 -16.40 8.21 -16.26
N PRO A 134 -16.38 8.79 -17.47
CA PRO A 134 -15.17 9.43 -18.02
C PRO A 134 -14.61 10.54 -17.13
N ARG A 135 -15.49 11.27 -16.42
CA ARG A 135 -15.10 12.34 -15.50
C ARG A 135 -14.41 11.76 -14.27
N ASN A 136 -14.99 10.72 -13.66
CA ASN A 136 -14.44 10.12 -12.44
C ASN A 136 -13.14 9.36 -12.72
N ARG A 137 -13.08 8.63 -13.84
CA ARG A 137 -11.84 7.98 -14.30
C ARG A 137 -10.69 8.99 -14.41
N LYS A 138 -10.96 10.15 -15.02
CA LYS A 138 -9.96 11.22 -15.12
C LYS A 138 -9.58 11.79 -13.75
N ALA A 139 -10.54 11.97 -12.83
CA ALA A 139 -10.24 12.45 -11.47
C ALA A 139 -9.31 11.48 -10.71
N VAL A 140 -9.60 10.18 -10.79
CA VAL A 140 -8.78 9.10 -10.24
C VAL A 140 -7.37 9.08 -10.85
N GLU A 141 -7.26 9.19 -12.18
CA GLU A 141 -5.97 9.27 -12.88
C GLU A 141 -5.17 10.52 -12.48
N GLU A 142 -5.85 11.63 -12.19
CA GLU A 142 -5.26 12.86 -11.68
C GLU A 142 -5.04 12.85 -10.15
N LYS A 143 -5.36 11.73 -9.46
CA LYS A 143 -5.27 11.56 -7.99
C LYS A 143 -6.04 12.65 -7.23
N ARG A 144 -7.21 13.03 -7.75
CA ARG A 144 -8.17 13.91 -7.10
C ARG A 144 -9.20 13.05 -6.39
N PHE A 145 -9.33 13.24 -5.08
CA PHE A 145 -10.21 12.44 -4.25
C PHE A 145 -11.44 13.25 -3.84
N ASN A 146 -12.59 12.60 -3.73
CA ASN A 146 -13.82 13.25 -3.32
C ASN A 146 -13.87 13.47 -1.80
N VAL A 147 -13.06 14.41 -1.32
CA VAL A 147 -12.87 14.74 0.10
C VAL A 147 -12.92 16.26 0.28
N ASP A 148 -13.66 16.76 1.26
CA ASP A 148 -13.80 18.20 1.50
C ASP A 148 -12.56 18.78 2.23
N ASN A 149 -11.91 17.97 3.07
CA ASN A 149 -10.73 18.37 3.84
C ASN A 149 -9.41 18.30 3.01
N PRO A 150 -8.69 19.43 2.81
CA PRO A 150 -7.44 19.46 2.04
C PRO A 150 -6.30 18.60 2.60
N GLN A 151 -6.22 18.44 3.92
CA GLN A 151 -5.19 17.62 4.55
C GLN A 151 -5.41 16.14 4.20
N LEU A 152 -6.66 15.69 4.27
CA LEU A 152 -7.01 14.31 3.97
C LEU A 152 -6.86 14.00 2.47
N GLU A 153 -7.23 14.94 1.60
CA GLU A 153 -6.96 14.84 0.15
C GLU A 153 -5.45 14.67 -0.13
N GLU A 154 -4.61 15.49 0.50
CA GLU A 154 -3.16 15.40 0.35
C GLU A 154 -2.61 14.06 0.86
N THR A 155 -3.09 13.57 2.01
CA THR A 155 -2.70 12.25 2.54
C THR A 155 -3.07 11.11 1.58
N LEU A 156 -4.28 11.14 1.01
CA LEU A 156 -4.70 10.14 0.02
C LEU A 156 -3.85 10.19 -1.25
N ARG A 157 -3.49 11.41 -1.70
CA ARG A 157 -2.58 11.62 -2.83
C ARG A 157 -1.19 11.03 -2.56
N ARG A 158 -0.64 11.27 -1.36
CA ARG A 158 0.64 10.69 -0.91
C ARG A 158 0.58 9.16 -0.85
N LYS A 159 -0.50 8.59 -0.32
CA LYS A 159 -0.72 7.13 -0.31
C LYS A 159 -0.74 6.56 -1.72
N ALA A 160 -1.51 7.17 -2.63
CA ALA A 160 -1.59 6.72 -4.02
C ALA A 160 -0.23 6.81 -4.73
N GLN A 161 0.54 7.88 -4.48
CA GLN A 161 1.92 7.99 -4.98
C GLN A 161 2.83 6.90 -4.41
N ALA A 162 2.80 6.66 -3.09
CA ALA A 162 3.58 5.61 -2.47
C ALA A 162 3.26 4.21 -3.04
N SER A 163 1.98 3.95 -3.35
CA SER A 163 1.55 2.71 -4.01
C SER A 163 2.14 2.57 -5.42
N ASP A 164 2.17 3.64 -6.22
CA ASP A 164 2.78 3.61 -7.55
C ASP A 164 4.30 3.39 -7.46
N ASP A 165 4.94 3.97 -6.45
CA ASP A 165 6.38 3.89 -6.25
C ASP A 165 6.85 2.50 -5.74
N LEU A 166 5.93 1.64 -5.29
CA LEU A 166 6.22 0.24 -4.95
C LEU A 166 6.68 -0.56 -6.16
N ARG A 167 6.14 -0.31 -7.35
CA ARG A 167 6.51 -1.11 -8.53
C ARG A 167 7.99 -0.99 -8.87
N PRO A 168 8.57 0.21 -9.02
CA PRO A 168 10.02 0.36 -9.15
C PRO A 168 10.82 -0.29 -8.02
N TRP A 169 10.31 -0.31 -6.79
CA TRP A 169 10.99 -0.96 -5.66
C TRP A 169 11.08 -2.49 -5.82
N PHE A 170 9.99 -3.15 -6.22
CA PHE A 170 9.97 -4.60 -6.46
C PHE A 170 10.60 -5.02 -7.79
N ASP A 171 10.63 -4.13 -8.77
CA ASP A 171 11.27 -4.37 -10.08
C ASP A 171 12.76 -4.00 -10.08
N ALA A 172 13.25 -3.38 -9.00
CA ALA A 172 14.64 -2.98 -8.86
C ALA A 172 15.60 -4.18 -8.98
N PRO A 173 16.63 -4.10 -9.84
CA PRO A 173 17.62 -5.15 -9.92
C PRO A 173 18.43 -5.22 -8.62
N LYS A 174 18.65 -6.43 -8.10
CA LYS A 174 19.46 -6.70 -6.90
C LYS A 174 20.94 -6.31 -7.09
N TYR A 175 21.44 -6.39 -8.32
CA TYR A 175 22.85 -6.21 -8.66
C TYR A 175 23.05 -5.16 -9.76
N LYS A 176 24.13 -4.39 -9.65
CA LYS A 176 24.49 -3.32 -10.59
C LYS A 176 24.78 -3.89 -11.98
N GLY A 177 24.19 -3.27 -12.99
CA GLY A 177 24.41 -3.63 -14.40
C GLY A 177 23.71 -4.91 -14.85
N LEU A 178 22.85 -5.48 -14.00
CA LEU A 178 21.97 -6.60 -14.32
C LEU A 178 20.51 -6.13 -14.27
N ASN A 179 19.62 -6.77 -15.04
CA ASN A 179 18.18 -6.65 -14.84
C ASN A 179 17.68 -7.61 -13.73
N LYS A 180 16.37 -7.63 -13.46
CA LYS A 180 15.77 -8.45 -12.40
C LYS A 180 16.03 -9.94 -12.65
N GLU A 181 15.75 -10.40 -13.86
CA GLU A 181 15.88 -11.81 -14.25
C GLU A 181 17.34 -12.29 -14.20
N GLU A 182 18.28 -11.48 -14.70
CA GLU A 182 19.72 -11.73 -14.60
C GLU A 182 20.17 -11.76 -13.12
N GLY A 183 19.54 -10.95 -12.26
CA GLY A 183 19.79 -10.95 -10.82
C GLY A 183 19.31 -12.24 -10.14
N ASP A 184 18.13 -12.74 -10.49
CA ASP A 184 17.62 -14.00 -9.96
C ASP A 184 18.43 -15.21 -10.46
N GLN A 185 19.00 -15.11 -11.67
CA GLN A 185 19.97 -16.09 -12.17
C GLN A 185 21.29 -16.08 -11.37
N VAL A 186 21.75 -14.92 -10.88
CA VAL A 186 22.91 -14.85 -9.97
C VAL A 186 22.63 -15.60 -8.67
N ASP A 187 21.47 -15.37 -8.06
CA ASP A 187 21.07 -16.04 -6.81
C ASP A 187 20.95 -17.55 -7.01
N SER A 188 20.22 -17.98 -8.05
CA SER A 188 20.06 -19.40 -8.41
C SER A 188 21.40 -20.10 -8.62
N MET A 189 22.37 -19.42 -9.23
CA MET A 189 23.71 -19.96 -9.44
C MET A 189 24.53 -20.01 -8.16
N LEU A 190 24.41 -19.01 -7.27
CA LEU A 190 25.06 -19.05 -5.95
C LEU A 190 24.54 -20.22 -5.11
N ASP A 191 23.25 -20.52 -5.21
CA ASP A 191 22.62 -21.67 -4.55
C ASP A 191 23.12 -22.99 -5.14
N LEU A 192 23.09 -23.13 -6.47
CA LEU A 192 23.62 -24.30 -7.17
C LEU A 192 25.11 -24.56 -6.84
N VAL A 193 25.92 -23.51 -6.76
CA VAL A 193 27.32 -23.62 -6.34
C VAL A 193 27.42 -24.03 -4.87
N GLY A 194 26.52 -23.54 -4.01
CA GLY A 194 26.40 -23.99 -2.62
C GLY A 194 26.11 -25.49 -2.52
N GLU A 195 25.17 -26.00 -3.31
CA GLU A 195 24.85 -27.42 -3.40
C GLU A 195 26.05 -28.24 -3.92
N ALA A 196 26.73 -27.76 -4.96
CA ALA A 196 27.91 -28.42 -5.51
C ALA A 196 29.06 -28.52 -4.50
N VAL A 197 29.29 -27.48 -3.69
CA VAL A 197 30.23 -27.55 -2.55
C VAL A 197 29.79 -28.66 -1.58
N GLY A 198 28.52 -28.67 -1.17
CA GLY A 198 28.01 -29.69 -0.24
C GLY A 198 28.19 -31.12 -0.76
N LEU A 199 27.91 -31.36 -2.04
CA LEU A 199 28.10 -32.67 -2.67
C LEU A 199 29.58 -33.09 -2.75
N LEU A 200 30.50 -32.15 -2.99
CA LEU A 200 31.93 -32.43 -3.03
C LEU A 200 32.49 -32.68 -1.62
N GLU A 201 32.01 -31.94 -0.63
CA GLU A 201 32.36 -32.15 0.78
C GLU A 201 31.93 -33.54 1.27
N LEU A 202 30.74 -34.02 0.89
CA LEU A 202 30.29 -35.39 1.16
C LEU A 202 31.21 -36.47 0.57
N ARG A 203 31.92 -36.14 -0.52
CA ARG A 203 32.93 -37.02 -1.14
C ARG A 203 34.34 -36.80 -0.58
N GLY A 204 34.49 -36.01 0.49
CA GLY A 204 35.77 -35.69 1.12
C GLY A 204 36.60 -34.64 0.40
N VAL A 205 36.05 -33.97 -0.62
CA VAL A 205 36.73 -32.92 -1.37
C VAL A 205 36.34 -31.55 -0.79
N LYS A 206 37.31 -30.85 -0.20
CA LYS A 206 37.10 -29.48 0.28
C LYS A 206 37.32 -28.48 -0.84
N VAL A 207 36.27 -27.79 -1.25
CA VAL A 207 36.34 -26.72 -2.25
C VAL A 207 35.44 -25.57 -1.82
N SER A 208 35.87 -24.34 -2.05
CA SER A 208 35.07 -23.14 -1.79
C SER A 208 34.17 -22.79 -2.99
N ARG A 209 33.05 -22.10 -2.73
CA ARG A 209 32.18 -21.54 -3.78
C ARG A 209 32.99 -20.72 -4.80
N LYS A 210 33.92 -19.89 -4.29
CA LYS A 210 34.85 -19.09 -5.11
C LYS A 210 35.67 -19.93 -6.09
N GLN A 211 36.22 -21.06 -5.65
CA GLN A 211 37.01 -21.95 -6.51
C GLN A 211 36.17 -22.58 -7.61
N ILE A 212 34.93 -23.01 -7.30
CA ILE A 212 33.99 -23.54 -8.30
C ILE A 212 33.66 -22.46 -9.34
N LEU A 213 33.32 -21.24 -8.89
CA LEU A 213 32.98 -20.13 -9.79
C LEU A 213 34.16 -19.73 -10.70
N ILE A 214 35.39 -19.71 -10.16
CA ILE A 214 36.61 -19.45 -10.97
C ILE A 214 36.81 -20.55 -12.02
N ALA A 215 36.67 -21.82 -11.64
CA ALA A 215 36.83 -22.93 -12.56
C ALA A 215 35.76 -22.89 -13.67
N ALA A 216 34.50 -22.59 -13.32
CA ALA A 216 33.41 -22.43 -14.27
C ALA A 216 33.68 -21.28 -15.27
N LEU A 217 34.12 -20.12 -14.77
CA LEU A 217 34.51 -18.98 -15.60
C LEU A 217 35.66 -19.31 -16.55
N GLN A 218 36.68 -20.03 -16.08
CA GLN A 218 37.83 -20.45 -16.90
C GLN A 218 37.43 -21.48 -17.96
N ALA A 219 36.47 -22.35 -17.65
CA ALA A 219 35.89 -23.31 -18.58
C ALA A 219 34.89 -22.67 -19.58
N GLY A 220 34.57 -21.38 -19.42
CA GLY A 220 33.60 -20.68 -20.28
C GLY A 220 32.16 -21.11 -20.06
N LEU A 221 31.82 -21.59 -18.86
CA LEU A 221 30.47 -22.01 -18.50
C LEU A 221 29.64 -20.82 -17.99
N GLY A 222 28.40 -20.70 -18.46
CA GLY A 222 27.45 -19.66 -18.04
C GLY A 222 27.67 -18.28 -18.68
N ASP A 223 26.76 -17.35 -18.40
CA ASP A 223 26.91 -15.95 -18.79
C ASP A 223 28.01 -15.28 -17.95
N LYS A 224 28.96 -14.61 -18.62
CA LYS A 224 30.12 -14.01 -17.96
C LYS A 224 29.75 -12.93 -16.95
N ARG A 225 28.71 -12.13 -17.20
CA ARG A 225 28.27 -11.05 -16.29
C ARG A 225 27.71 -11.65 -15.02
N ILE A 226 26.80 -12.62 -15.15
CA ILE A 226 26.19 -13.34 -14.02
C ILE A 226 27.27 -14.04 -13.19
N MET A 227 28.14 -14.81 -13.86
CA MET A 227 29.26 -15.53 -13.23
C MET A 227 30.24 -14.62 -12.49
N SER A 228 30.58 -13.47 -13.09
CA SER A 228 31.47 -12.49 -12.47
C SER A 228 30.82 -11.83 -11.26
N THR A 229 29.54 -11.47 -11.35
CA THR A 229 28.79 -10.89 -10.23
C THR A 229 28.72 -11.88 -9.06
N ALA A 230 28.34 -13.14 -9.30
CA ALA A 230 28.34 -14.17 -8.26
C ALA A 230 29.72 -14.40 -7.65
N LEU A 231 30.78 -14.40 -8.46
CA LEU A 231 32.14 -14.51 -7.96
C LEU A 231 32.49 -13.36 -7.00
N VAL A 232 32.17 -12.13 -7.37
CA VAL A 232 32.41 -10.96 -6.50
C VAL A 232 31.61 -11.05 -5.20
N LEU A 233 30.37 -11.53 -5.25
CA LEU A 233 29.52 -11.73 -4.07
C LEU A 233 30.08 -12.73 -3.06
N THR A 234 30.93 -13.68 -3.49
CA THR A 234 31.62 -14.58 -2.53
C THR A 234 32.63 -13.86 -1.63
N ASN A 235 33.01 -12.62 -1.95
CA ASN A 235 33.91 -11.81 -1.16
C ASN A 235 33.13 -10.69 -0.45
N ARG A 236 33.05 -10.76 0.89
CA ARG A 236 32.34 -9.76 1.71
C ARG A 236 32.82 -8.32 1.50
N THR A 237 34.11 -8.11 1.24
CA THR A 237 34.68 -6.77 1.04
C THR A 237 34.30 -6.17 -0.31
N LEU A 238 34.13 -7.01 -1.34
CA LEU A 238 33.83 -6.55 -2.70
C LEU A 238 32.34 -6.64 -3.05
N ALA A 239 31.57 -7.47 -2.34
CA ALA A 239 30.13 -7.64 -2.53
C ALA A 239 29.34 -6.30 -2.59
N PRO A 240 29.60 -5.30 -1.72
CA PRO A 240 28.91 -4.01 -1.81
C PRO A 240 29.12 -3.27 -3.13
N MET A 241 30.22 -3.53 -3.86
CA MET A 241 30.51 -2.88 -5.13
C MET A 241 29.58 -3.33 -6.27
N VAL A 242 29.04 -4.55 -6.18
CA VAL A 242 28.14 -5.13 -7.20
C VAL A 242 26.68 -5.14 -6.78
N LYS A 243 26.38 -4.91 -5.49
CA LYS A 243 25.00 -4.72 -5.03
C LYS A 243 24.44 -3.40 -5.55
N SER A 244 23.19 -3.43 -5.96
CA SER A 244 22.45 -2.23 -6.36
C SER A 244 22.21 -1.34 -5.15
N ASP A 245 22.39 -0.03 -5.34
CA ASP A 245 22.02 1.01 -4.36
C ASP A 245 20.64 1.59 -4.66
N PHE A 246 19.92 1.04 -5.65
CA PHE A 246 18.65 1.57 -6.12
C PHE A 246 17.64 1.64 -4.98
N LYS A 247 17.42 0.53 -4.26
CA LYS A 247 16.44 0.46 -3.17
C LYS A 247 16.73 1.52 -2.10
N THR A 248 17.96 1.59 -1.59
CA THR A 248 18.37 2.63 -0.64
C THR A 248 18.08 4.03 -1.17
N ARG A 249 18.55 4.36 -2.39
CA ARG A 249 18.33 5.69 -2.98
C ARG A 249 16.84 5.98 -3.17
N TRP A 250 16.07 4.98 -3.57
CA TRP A 250 14.65 5.09 -3.83
C TRP A 250 13.87 5.37 -2.54
N ALA A 251 14.13 4.63 -1.46
CA ALA A 251 13.54 4.87 -0.14
C ALA A 251 13.88 6.25 0.43
N MET A 252 15.09 6.75 0.16
CA MET A 252 15.51 8.09 0.55
C MET A 252 14.81 9.17 -0.29
N THR A 253 14.59 8.96 -1.59
CA THR A 253 13.92 9.97 -2.43
C THR A 253 12.39 9.92 -2.38
N HIS A 254 11.81 8.80 -1.92
CA HIS A 254 10.37 8.58 -1.80
C HIS A 254 10.01 8.21 -0.34
N PRO A 255 10.14 9.14 0.62
CA PRO A 255 9.94 8.85 2.04
C PRO A 255 8.51 8.37 2.36
N ASP A 256 7.51 8.81 1.59
CA ASP A 256 6.12 8.35 1.76
C ASP A 256 5.99 6.84 1.59
N MET A 257 6.81 6.19 0.76
CA MET A 257 6.83 4.73 0.68
C MET A 257 7.13 4.09 2.03
N VAL A 258 8.11 4.61 2.76
CA VAL A 258 8.52 4.10 4.08
C VAL A 258 7.46 4.39 5.15
N VAL A 259 6.75 5.50 5.00
CA VAL A 259 5.65 5.87 5.91
C VAL A 259 4.44 4.95 5.73
N PHE A 260 4.06 4.63 4.48
CA PHE A 260 2.90 3.78 4.18
C PHE A 260 3.21 2.27 4.17
N TYR A 261 4.48 1.89 4.00
CA TYR A 261 4.91 0.50 3.89
C TYR A 261 6.18 0.27 4.74
N ASP A 262 5.97 -0.19 5.97
CA ASP A 262 6.99 -0.34 7.01
C ASP A 262 8.12 -1.31 6.63
N PHE A 263 7.83 -2.38 5.89
CA PHE A 263 8.81 -3.38 5.46
C PHE A 263 9.97 -2.76 4.67
N ILE A 264 9.74 -1.64 3.99
CA ILE A 264 10.77 -0.90 3.26
C ILE A 264 11.82 -0.36 4.22
N PHE A 265 11.41 0.11 5.39
CA PHE A 265 12.32 0.57 6.45
C PHE A 265 13.19 -0.59 6.95
N PHE A 266 12.58 -1.74 7.20
CA PHE A 266 13.28 -2.92 7.72
C PHE A 266 14.18 -3.61 6.69
N ASP A 267 13.95 -3.38 5.40
CA ASP A 267 14.84 -3.80 4.30
C ASP A 267 16.13 -2.97 4.23
N LEU A 268 16.15 -1.76 4.82
CA LEU A 268 17.35 -0.91 4.90
C LEU A 268 18.31 -1.43 5.99
N SER A 269 19.60 -1.18 5.82
CA SER A 269 20.60 -1.41 6.88
C SER A 269 20.41 -0.46 8.06
N GLU A 270 20.94 -0.81 9.24
CA GLU A 270 20.83 0.03 10.44
C GLU A 270 21.35 1.47 10.24
N GLU A 271 22.45 1.63 9.50
CA GLU A 271 23.00 2.95 9.18
C GLU A 271 22.04 3.78 8.29
N GLU A 272 21.45 3.13 7.27
CA GLU A 272 20.48 3.75 6.38
C GLU A 272 19.16 4.06 7.10
N GLN A 273 18.71 3.20 8.01
CA GLN A 273 17.55 3.44 8.87
C GLN A 273 17.75 4.69 9.73
N MET A 274 18.93 4.82 10.36
CA MET A 274 19.27 6.00 11.16
C MET A 274 19.33 7.26 10.31
N GLU A 275 19.96 7.21 9.14
CA GLU A 275 19.99 8.32 8.18
C GLU A 275 18.58 8.72 7.73
N TRP A 276 17.71 7.75 7.48
CA TRP A 276 16.32 8.00 7.10
C TRP A 276 15.57 8.70 8.23
N LEU A 277 15.67 8.20 9.47
CA LEU A 277 15.04 8.82 10.64
C LEU A 277 15.56 10.24 10.87
N GLU A 278 16.86 10.48 10.71
CA GLU A 278 17.44 11.82 10.85
C GLU A 278 16.91 12.81 9.81
N ARG A 279 16.60 12.35 8.61
CA ARG A 279 16.11 13.19 7.51
C ARG A 279 14.61 13.46 7.57
N TYR A 280 13.82 12.44 7.86
CA TYR A 280 12.37 12.47 7.63
C TYR A 280 11.54 12.39 8.90
N GLN A 281 12.08 11.87 10.00
CA GLN A 281 11.35 11.86 11.27
C GLN A 281 11.39 13.26 11.88
N THR A 282 10.24 13.92 11.98
CA THR A 282 10.14 15.20 12.68
C THR A 282 10.40 14.99 14.17
N ARG A 283 11.56 15.42 14.65
CA ARG A 283 11.82 15.54 16.09
C ARG A 283 10.99 16.73 16.59
N PHE A 284 9.76 16.52 17.08
CA PHE A 284 9.03 17.29 18.12
C PHE A 284 7.49 17.07 18.04
N GLY A 285 6.94 16.37 19.03
CA GLY A 285 5.51 16.21 19.37
C GLY A 285 5.35 15.14 20.46
N PRO A 286 4.61 15.37 21.56
CA PRO A 286 4.99 14.91 22.89
C PRO A 286 4.87 13.40 23.09
N THR A 287 5.77 12.91 23.93
CA THR A 287 5.73 11.68 24.71
C THR A 287 4.31 11.18 25.01
N GLN A 288 3.77 10.35 24.14
CA GLN A 288 3.16 9.11 24.61
C GLN A 288 4.05 7.99 24.11
N ARG A 289 4.82 7.43 25.05
CA ARG A 289 5.12 6.01 25.00
C ARG A 289 3.75 5.33 24.89
N SER A 290 3.35 4.97 23.67
CA SER A 290 2.43 3.87 23.46
C SER A 290 3.15 2.66 24.06
N SER A 291 2.96 2.47 25.36
CA SER A 291 3.13 1.20 26.01
C SER A 291 2.41 0.19 25.13
N PHE A 292 3.16 -0.76 24.62
CA PHE A 292 2.60 -2.05 24.27
C PHE A 292 1.74 -2.48 25.45
N ILE A 293 0.41 -2.41 25.30
CA ILE A 293 -0.50 -3.11 26.20
C ILE A 293 -0.22 -4.58 25.91
N THR A 294 0.61 -5.18 26.74
CA THR A 294 0.74 -6.63 26.80
C THR A 294 -0.35 -7.13 27.75
N ASP A 295 -0.85 -8.34 27.50
CA ASP A 295 -1.94 -8.99 28.25
C ASP A 295 -1.73 -9.07 29.78
N ALA A 296 -0.56 -8.64 30.30
CA ALA A 296 -0.26 -8.53 31.71
C ALA A 296 -1.01 -7.38 32.43
N ASP A 297 -1.42 -6.31 31.74
CA ASP A 297 -2.06 -5.16 32.40
C ASP A 297 -3.57 -5.36 32.67
N LEU A 298 -4.20 -6.35 32.01
CA LEU A 298 -5.60 -6.71 32.23
C LEU A 298 -5.84 -7.59 33.47
N GLN A 299 -4.78 -8.05 34.15
CA GLN A 299 -4.89 -8.86 35.37
C GLN A 299 -4.69 -8.05 36.66
N SER A 300 -4.34 -6.76 36.58
CA SER A 300 -4.06 -5.94 37.78
C SER A 300 -5.26 -5.21 38.37
N THR A 301 -6.42 -5.24 37.70
CA THR A 301 -7.64 -4.52 38.14
C THR A 301 -8.62 -5.36 38.95
N GLU A 302 -8.35 -6.65 39.21
CA GLU A 302 -9.26 -7.51 40.00
C GLU A 302 -8.86 -7.73 41.48
N GLU A 303 -7.69 -7.29 41.96
CA GLU A 303 -7.25 -7.58 43.35
C GLU A 303 -7.32 -6.42 44.36
N SER A 304 -7.81 -5.24 44.00
CA SER A 304 -7.93 -4.12 44.97
C SER A 304 -9.38 -3.77 45.30
N SER A 305 -10.16 -4.78 45.68
CA SER A 305 -11.37 -4.59 46.47
C SER A 305 -11.12 -5.08 47.89
N PHE A 306 -10.87 -4.14 48.82
CA PHE A 306 -11.12 -4.19 50.27
C PHE A 306 -10.13 -3.26 50.97
N GLU A 307 -10.58 -2.09 51.42
CA GLU A 307 -10.47 -1.73 52.84
C GLU A 307 -11.38 -0.55 53.18
N PHE A 308 -12.17 -0.82 54.20
CA PHE A 308 -13.12 0.01 54.91
C PHE A 308 -12.34 0.79 55.97
N GLU A 309 -12.61 2.08 56.21
CA GLU A 309 -12.81 2.59 57.58
C GLU A 309 -13.22 4.07 57.63
N PHE A 310 -14.06 4.32 58.63
CA PHE A 310 -14.66 5.57 59.07
C PHE A 310 -13.64 6.50 59.75
N GLU A 311 -13.79 7.82 59.54
CA GLU A 311 -14.09 8.82 60.60
C GLU A 311 -14.51 10.16 59.98
#